data_AF-A0A9X9A2F6-F1
#
_entry.id   AF-A0A9X9A2F6-F1
#
_cell.length_a   1.000
_cell.length_b   1.000
_cell.length_c   1.000
_cell.angle_alpha   90.00
_cell.angle_beta   90.00
_cell.angle_gamma   90.00
#
_symmetry.space_group_name_H-M   'P 1'
#
loop_
_entity.id
_entity.type
_entity.pdbx_description
1 polymer ?
#
loop_
_entity_poly.entity_id
_entity_poly.type
_entity_poly.pdbx_seq_one_letter_code
_entity_poly.pdbx_strand_id
1 'polypeptide(L)' 'KNKEDLEKAKKYYDDLGNGNPMLFSHTYAKGNFLIQMNGDMEDAQFNKYKEIMDKVIK' A
#
# COMPACT_ATOMS: atom_id res chain seq x y z
N LYS A 1 -14.68 12.16 -1.57
CA LYS A 1 -14.77 11.26 -0.39
C LYS A 1 -13.71 10.16 -0.49
N ASN A 2 -13.82 9.16 -1.37
CA ASN A 2 -12.90 8.00 -1.35
C ASN A 2 -11.38 8.26 -1.51
N LYS A 3 -10.95 9.28 -2.28
CA LYS A 3 -9.50 9.56 -2.45
C LYS A 3 -8.84 10.08 -1.17
N GLU A 4 -9.47 11.00 -0.45
CA GLU A 4 -8.91 11.54 0.79
C GLU A 4 -8.78 10.47 1.87
N ASP A 5 -9.75 9.55 1.94
CA ASP A 5 -9.71 8.43 2.90
C ASP A 5 -8.56 7.46 2.57
N LEU A 6 -8.29 7.23 1.28
CA LEU A 6 -7.15 6.42 0.82
C LEU A 6 -5.81 7.09 1.10
N GLU A 7 -5.71 8.40 0.90
CA GLU A 7 -4.50 9.15 1.22
C GLU A 7 -4.23 9.17 2.73
N LYS A 8 -5.26 9.30 3.55
CA LYS A 8 -5.14 9.19 5.01
C LYS A 8 -4.70 7.80 5.44
N ALA A 9 -5.28 6.75 4.86
CA ALA A 9 -4.88 5.37 5.16
C ALA A 9 -3.43 5.10 4.74
N LYS A 10 -3.03 5.53 3.54
CA LYS A 10 -1.64 5.42 3.07
C LYS A 10 -0.69 6.16 4.02
N LYS A 11 -1.01 7.41 4.37
CA LYS A 11 -0.21 8.22 5.28
C LYS A 11 -0.05 7.56 6.65
N TYR A 12 -1.12 6.96 7.19
CA TYR A 12 -1.07 6.24 8.46
C TYR A 12 -0.02 5.11 8.44
N TYR A 13 0.01 4.30 7.38
CA TYR A 13 1.00 3.23 7.25
C TYR A 13 2.42 3.76 6.97
N ASP A 14 2.56 4.83 6.19
CA ASP A 14 3.85 5.48 5.96
C ASP A 14 4.42 6.05 7.27
N ASP A 15 3.59 6.71 8.08
CA ASP A 15 3.99 7.27 9.39
C ASP A 15 4.35 6.16 10.39
N LEU A 16 3.65 5.01 10.37
CA LEU A 16 4.00 3.84 11.17
C LEU A 16 5.37 3.26 10.79
N GLY A 17 5.65 3.10 9.49
CA GLY A 17 6.93 2.61 9.00
C GLY A 17 8.10 3.56 9.28
N ASN A 18 7.85 4.87 9.23
CA ASN A 18 8.84 5.89 9.60
C ASN A 18 9.13 5.89 11.11
N GLY A 19 8.12 5.62 11.95
CA GLY A 19 8.26 5.56 13.40
C GLY A 19 8.92 4.28 13.92
N ASN A 20 8.70 3.16 13.24
CA ASN A 20 9.34 1.88 13.55
C ASN A 20 9.55 1.07 12.26
N PRO A 21 10.81 0.77 11.87
CA PRO A 21 11.11 -0.05 10.69
C PRO A 21 10.46 -1.44 10.72
N MET A 22 10.19 -2.02 11.90
CA MET A 22 9.45 -3.29 12.02
C MET A 22 7.97 -3.18 11.64
N LEU A 23 7.42 -1.96 11.63
CA LEU A 23 6.05 -1.67 11.19
C LEU A 23 6.00 -1.18 9.75
N PHE A 24 7.14 -1.17 9.04
CA PHE A 24 7.17 -0.89 7.63
C PHE A 24 6.22 -1.84 6.90
N SER A 25 5.41 -1.29 6.00
CA SER A 25 4.45 -2.04 5.21
C SER A 25 4.53 -1.54 3.78
N HIS A 26 4.55 -2.45 2.82
CA HIS A 26 4.35 -2.11 1.43
C HIS A 26 2.90 -1.68 1.23
N THR A 27 2.69 -0.45 0.76
CA THR A 27 1.36 0.07 0.46
C THR A 27 1.25 0.53 -1.00
N TYR A 28 0.12 0.22 -1.64
CA TYR A 28 -0.18 0.68 -3.00
C TYR A 28 -1.65 1.01 -3.11
N ALA A 29 -1.94 2.21 -3.63
CA ALA A 29 -3.29 2.70 -3.83
C ALA A 29 -3.55 2.89 -5.32
N LYS A 30 -4.67 2.33 -5.82
CA LYS A 30 -5.15 2.57 -7.17
C LYS A 30 -6.67 2.71 -7.19
N GLY A 31 -7.15 3.79 -7.82
CA GLY A 31 -8.57 4.11 -7.87
C GLY A 31 -9.15 4.29 -6.46
N ASN A 32 -10.08 3.42 -6.07
CA ASN A 32 -10.67 3.39 -4.74
C ASN A 32 -10.15 2.23 -3.86
N PHE A 33 -9.05 1.58 -4.23
CA PHE A 33 -8.50 0.43 -3.52
C PHE A 33 -7.10 0.72 -2.98
N LEU A 34 -6.84 0.22 -1.77
CA LEU A 34 -5.53 0.20 -1.13
C LEU A 34 -5.18 -1.25 -0.80
N ILE A 35 -3.98 -1.67 -1.16
CA ILE A 35 -3.35 -2.88 -0.63
C ILE A 35 -2.25 -2.48 0.34
N GLN A 36 -2.22 -3.17 1.47
CA GLN A 36 -1.19 -3.07 2.49
C GLN A 36 -0.67 -4.48 2.77
N MET A 37 0.65 -4.65 2.71
CA MET A 37 1.34 -5.89 2.99
C MET A 37 2.52 -5.63 3.91
N ASN A 38 2.90 -6.62 4.71
CA ASN A 38 3.98 -6.48 5.68
C ASN A 38 5.32 -6.19 4.99
N GLY A 39 6.21 -5.44 5.65
CA GLY A 39 7.51 -5.02 5.13
C GLY A 39 8.52 -6.15 4.94
N ASP A 40 8.28 -7.31 5.55
CA ASP A 40 9.08 -8.53 5.32
C ASP A 40 8.76 -9.21 3.99
N MET A 41 7.69 -8.82 3.29
CA MET A 41 7.37 -9.38 1.98
C MET A 41 8.39 -8.91 0.94
N GLU A 42 8.93 -9.83 0.14
CA GLU A 42 9.79 -9.45 -0.98
C GLU A 42 9.09 -8.50 -1.96
N ASP A 43 9.79 -7.43 -2.37
CA ASP A 43 9.30 -6.46 -3.35
C ASP A 43 8.79 -7.13 -4.64
N ALA A 44 9.40 -8.25 -5.05
CA ALA A 44 8.99 -9.00 -6.23
C ALA A 44 7.59 -9.61 -6.08
N GLN A 45 7.21 -10.04 -4.87
CA GLN A 45 5.86 -10.54 -4.60
C GLN A 45 4.87 -9.38 -4.55
N PHE A 46 5.21 -8.31 -3.85
CA PHE A 46 4.36 -7.12 -3.77
C PHE A 46 4.11 -6.50 -5.15
N ASN A 47 5.13 -6.44 -6.01
CA ASN A 47 5.01 -5.93 -7.37
C ASN A 47 4.01 -6.73 -8.22
N LYS A 48 3.88 -8.05 -8.04
CA LYS A 48 2.84 -8.83 -8.73
C LYS A 48 1.43 -8.36 -8.37
N TYR A 49 1.18 -8.07 -7.09
CA TYR A 49 -0.11 -7.54 -6.64
C TYR A 49 -0.37 -6.15 -7.20
N LYS A 50 0.65 -5.28 -7.19
CA LYS A 50 0.60 -3.97 -7.84
C LYS A 50 0.26 -4.07 -9.33
N GLU A 51 0.94 -4.93 -10.08
CA GLU A 51 0.69 -5.15 -11.51
C GLU A 51 -0.73 -5.67 -11.78
N ILE A 52 -1.22 -6.61 -10.97
CA ILE A 52 -2.58 -7.14 -11.10
C ILE A 52 -3.60 -6.04 -10.80
N MET A 53 -3.42 -5.28 -9.71
CA MET A 53 -4.25 -4.10 -9.44
C MET A 53 -4.21 -3.13 -10.60
N ASP A 54 -3.04 -2.91 -11.19
CA ASP A 54 -2.89 -2.01 -12.32
C ASP A 54 -3.67 -2.47 -13.56
N LYS A 55 -3.69 -3.78 -13.81
CA LYS A 55 -4.42 -4.39 -14.94
C LYS A 55 -5.93 -4.48 -14.70
N VAL A 56 -6.35 -4.73 -13.46
CA VAL A 56 -7.76 -5.02 -13.12
C VAL A 56 -8.53 -3.74 -12.80
N ILE A 57 -7.92 -2.81 -12.08
CA ILE A 57 -8.54 -1.55 -11.68
C ILE A 57 -8.34 -0.54 -12.81
N LYS A 58 -9.44 -0.25 -13.51
CA LYS A 58 -9.53 0.77 -14.58
C LYS A 58 -9.78 2.16 -14.03
#